data_AF-A0A8T5AY55-F1
#
_entry.id   AF-A0A8T5AY55-F1
#
_cell.length_a   1.000
_cell.length_b   1.000
_cell.length_c   1.000
_cell.angle_alpha   90.00
_cell.angle_beta   90.00
_cell.angle_gamma   90.00
#
_symmetry.space_group_name_H-M   'P 1'
#
loop_
_entity.id
_entity.type
_entity.pdbx_description
1 polymer ?
#
loop_
_entity_poly.entity_id
_entity_poly.type
_entity_poly.pdbx_seq_one_letter_code
_entity_poly.pdbx_strand_id
1 'polypeptide(L)' 'MPIEFEIKVVKVAGSLRMTIPKPVAKALSIDAGDTVLVTIDDNTMLVKKK' A
#
# COMPACT_ATOMS: atom_id res chain seq x y z
N MET A 1 -14.69 -3.71 10.23
CA MET A 1 -15.07 -4.12 8.86
C MET A 1 -13.89 -3.83 7.95
N PRO A 2 -13.39 -4.81 7.16
CA PRO A 2 -12.40 -4.53 6.14
C PRO A 2 -13.01 -3.62 5.06
N ILE A 3 -12.24 -2.67 4.55
CA ILE A 3 -12.63 -1.80 3.44
C ILE A 3 -11.71 -2.15 2.27
N GLU A 4 -12.31 -2.46 1.13
CA GLU A 4 -11.57 -2.75 -0.10
C GLU A 4 -11.48 -1.48 -0.94
N PHE A 5 -10.30 -1.26 -1.52
CA PHE A 5 -10.06 -0.18 -2.47
C PHE A 5 -9.62 -0.82 -3.79
N GLU A 6 -10.37 -0.56 -4.85
CA GLU A 6 -9.92 -0.94 -6.19
C GLU A 6 -8.80 0.00 -6.63
N ILE A 7 -7.62 -0.55 -6.92
CA ILE A 7 -6.44 0.21 -7.32
C ILE A 7 -5.83 -0.43 -8.55
N LYS A 8 -5.69 0.36 -9.61
CA LYS A 8 -4.96 -0.08 -10.81
C LYS A 8 -3.47 -0.08 -10.53
N VAL A 9 -2.84 -1.24 -10.68
CA VAL A 9 -1.38 -1.37 -10.66
C VAL A 9 -0.82 -0.86 -11.98
N VAL A 10 0.23 -0.05 -11.92
CA VAL A 10 0.92 0.52 -13.10
C VAL A 10 2.39 0.13 -13.11
N LYS A 11 2.96 -0.04 -14.30
CA LYS A 11 4.40 -0.30 -14.47
C LYS A 11 5.16 1.01 -14.53
N VAL A 12 6.16 1.17 -13.67
CA VAL A 12 7.02 2.37 -13.63
C VAL A 12 8.46 1.93 -13.40
N ALA A 13 9.37 2.34 -14.29
CA ALA A 13 10.81 2.09 -14.17
C ALA A 13 11.18 0.62 -13.84
N GLY A 14 10.54 -0.33 -14.51
CA GLY A 14 10.82 -1.76 -14.35
C GLY A 14 10.09 -2.45 -13.20
N SER A 15 9.40 -1.72 -12.32
CA SER A 15 8.61 -2.30 -11.22
C SER A 15 7.12 -2.02 -11.36
N LEU A 16 6.32 -2.79 -10.63
CA LEU A 16 4.90 -2.50 -10.43
C LEU A 16 4.76 -1.54 -9.25
N ARG A 17 3.89 -0.53 -9.41
CA ARG A 17 3.55 0.43 -8.37
C ARG A 17 2.04 0.47 -8.19
N MET A 18 1.63 0.53 -6.92
CA MET A 18 0.28 0.89 -6.51
C MET A 18 0.35 2.17 -5.69
N THR A 19 -0.68 3.00 -5.80
CA THR A 19 -0.82 4.20 -4.98
C THR A 19 -1.48 3.83 -3.65
N ILE A 20 -1.05 4.43 -2.55
CA ILE A 20 -1.79 4.34 -1.29
C ILE A 20 -2.95 5.34 -1.37
N PRO A 21 -4.23 4.92 -1.28
CA PRO A 21 -5.34 5.84 -1.31
C PRO A 21 -5.25 6.87 -0.18
N LYS A 22 -5.62 8.13 -0.45
CA LYS A 22 -5.58 9.22 0.56
C LYS A 22 -6.25 8.84 1.90
N PRO A 23 -7.41 8.16 1.92
CA PRO A 23 -8.03 7.74 3.19
C PRO A 23 -7.17 6.75 3.98
N VAL A 24 -6.49 5.82 3.28
CA VAL A 24 -5.60 4.83 3.91
C VAL A 24 -4.36 5.50 4.48
N ALA A 25 -3.72 6.38 3.70
CA ALA A 25 -2.56 7.13 4.16
C ALA A 25 -2.89 7.97 5.42
N LYS A 26 -4.04 8.65 5.42
CA LYS A 26 -4.51 9.44 6.57
C LYS A 26 -4.79 8.55 7.79
N ALA A 27 -5.48 7.43 7.59
CA ALA A 27 -5.87 6.52 8.68
C ALA A 27 -4.66 5.85 9.34
N LEU A 28 -3.60 5.58 8.56
CA LEU A 28 -2.37 4.93 9.04
C LEU A 28 -1.24 5.93 9.34
N SER A 29 -1.50 7.24 9.22
CA SER A 29 -0.53 8.32 9.38
C SER A 29 0.76 8.06 8.60
N ILE A 30 0.61 7.71 7.32
CA ILE A 30 1.74 7.48 6.40
C ILE A 30 1.97 8.75 5.58
N ASP A 31 3.18 9.27 5.65
CA ASP A 31 3.61 10.47 4.95
C ASP A 31 4.67 10.18 3.87
N ALA A 32 4.91 11.14 2.98
CA ALA A 32 5.97 11.02 1.98
C ALA A 32 7.34 10.93 2.65
N GLY A 33 8.10 9.88 2.32
CA GLY A 33 9.40 9.60 2.94
C GLY A 33 9.33 8.54 4.05
N ASP A 34 8.13 8.20 4.54
CA ASP A 34 7.97 7.08 5.46
C ASP A 34 8.31 5.75 4.78
N THR A 35 8.86 4.83 5.57
CA THR A 35 9.06 3.44 5.16
C THR A 35 7.88 2.59 5.63
N VAL A 36 7.38 1.74 4.75
CA VAL A 36 6.39 0.71 5.10
C VAL A 36 7.04 -0.67 5.05
N LEU A 37 6.53 -1.58 5.86
CA LEU A 37 6.86 -2.99 5.81
C LEU A 37 5.76 -3.73 5.04
N VAL A 38 6.19 -4.59 4.13
CA VAL A 38 5.32 -5.46 3.34
C VAL A 38 5.58 -6.89 3.77
N THR A 39 4.54 -7.57 4.26
CA THR A 39 4.56 -9.00 4.55
C THR A 39 3.70 -9.70 3.52
N ILE A 40 4.20 -10.81 2.98
CA ILE A 40 3.49 -11.65 2.02
C ILE A 40 3.17 -12.96 2.73
N ASP A 41 1.92 -13.38 2.64
CA ASP A 41 1.48 -14.75 2.94
C ASP A 41 0.84 -15.37 1.69
N ASP A 42 0.34 -16.61 1.80
CA ASP A 42 -0.05 -17.49 0.70
C ASP A 42 -0.73 -16.77 -0.49
N ASN A 43 -1.63 -15.81 -0.22
CA ASN A 43 -2.32 -15.04 -1.26
C ASN A 43 -2.54 -13.56 -0.90
N THR A 44 -2.01 -13.05 0.22
CA THR A 44 -2.26 -11.67 0.63
C THR A 44 -0.98 -10.89 0.89
N MET A 45 -1.11 -9.58 0.82
CA MET A 45 -0.05 -8.63 1.13
C MET A 45 -0.53 -7.72 2.25
N LEU A 46 0.13 -7.81 3.40
CA LEU A 46 -0.11 -6.92 4.53
C LEU A 46 0.94 -5.79 4.52
N VAL A 47 0.46 -4.55 4.44
CA VAL A 47 1.33 -3.36 4.48
C VAL A 47 1.11 -2.62 5.80
N LYS A 48 2.18 -2.32 6.53
CA LYS A 48 2.15 -1.57 7.79
C LYS A 48 3.22 -0.48 7.82
N LYS A 49 2.97 0.61 8.55
CA LYS A 49 4.01 1.61 8.85
C LYS A 49 5.14 0.92 9.63
N LYS A 50 6.39 1.22 9.27
CA LYS A 50 7.58 0.73 9.98
C LYS A 50 7.72 1.40 11.35
#